data_AF-A0A9D6SW11-F1
#
_entry.id   AF-A0A9D6SW11-F1
#
_cell.length_a   1.000
_cell.length_b   1.000
_cell.length_c   1.000
_cell.angle_alpha   90.00
_cell.angle_beta   90.00
_cell.angle_gamma   90.00
#
_symmetry.space_group_name_H-M   'P 1'
#
loop_
_entity.id
_entity.type
_entity.pdbx_description
1 polymer ?
#
loop_
_entity_poly.entity_id
_entity_poly.type
_entity_poly.pdbx_seq_one_letter_code
_entity_poly.pdbx_strand_id
1 'polypeptide(L)' 'MKIARLYTGTDGESHFEDVDIPLKDIGRSERRSDKIKTTGIIFRDTGADFDAGWHTAPARQFVITLAGQAEIEL' A
#
# COMPACT_ATOMS: atom_id res chain seq x y z
N MET A 1 -8.57 5.73 8.18
CA MET A 1 -7.09 5.71 8.07
C MET A 1 -6.78 6.02 6.64
N LYS A 2 -6.01 7.07 6.36
CA LYS A 2 -5.59 7.38 4.99
C LYS A 2 -4.45 6.47 4.54
N ILE A 3 -4.50 6.07 3.28
CA ILE A 3 -3.42 5.39 2.56
C ILE A 3 -3.22 6.07 1.20
N ALA A 4 -2.00 6.00 0.66
CA ALA A 4 -1.74 6.34 -0.73
C ALA A 4 -2.01 5.11 -1.61
N ARG A 5 -2.80 5.29 -2.67
CA ARG A 5 -3.06 4.29 -3.70
C ARG A 5 -2.40 4.72 -5.00
N LEU A 6 -1.57 3.85 -5.55
CA LEU A 6 -1.08 3.92 -6.91
C LEU A 6 -1.98 3.09 -7.85
N TYR A 7 -2.39 3.65 -8.98
CA TYR A 7 -3.18 2.96 -10.00
C TYR A 7 -2.96 3.55 -11.40
N THR A 8 -3.31 2.79 -12.44
CA THR A 8 -3.37 3.29 -13.82
C THR A 8 -4.71 3.98 -14.07
N GLY A 9 -4.66 5.24 -14.52
CA GLY A 9 -5.82 6.06 -14.83
C GLY A 9 -6.48 5.70 -16.16
N THR A 10 -7.60 6.35 -16.47
CA THR A 10 -8.30 6.19 -17.77
C THR A 10 -7.52 6.80 -18.94
N ASP A 11 -6.55 7.67 -18.65
CA ASP A 11 -5.58 8.24 -19.57
C ASP A 11 -4.41 7.29 -19.89
N GLY A 12 -4.31 6.15 -19.22
CA GLY A 12 -3.23 5.20 -19.38
C GLY A 12 -1.97 5.52 -18.56
N GLU A 13 -1.98 6.61 -17.81
CA GLU A 13 -0.85 7.05 -16.98
C GLU A 13 -0.97 6.57 -15.54
N SER A 14 0.10 6.69 -14.76
CA SER A 14 0.09 6.36 -13.34
C SER A 14 -0.39 7.54 -12.49
N HIS A 15 -1.20 7.26 -11.46
CA HIS A 15 -1.78 8.27 -10.57
C HIS A 15 -1.64 7.87 -9.11
N PHE A 16 -1.45 8.87 -8.25
CA PHE A 16 -1.63 8.73 -6.81
C PHE A 16 -2.98 9.27 -6.35
N GLU A 17 -3.64 8.54 -5.47
CA GLU A 17 -4.88 8.94 -4.81
C GLU A 17 -4.77 8.68 -3.30
N ASP A 18 -5.20 9.66 -2.50
CA ASP A 18 -5.45 9.47 -1.08
C ASP A 18 -6.77 8.74 -0.89
N VAL A 19 -6.72 7.53 -0.30
CA VAL A 19 -7.91 6.73 -0.01
C VAL A 19 -8.10 6.59 1.49
N ASP A 20 -9.33 6.80 1.95
CA ASP A 20 -9.72 6.55 3.34
C ASP A 20 -10.18 5.10 3.53
N ILE A 21 -9.43 4.36 4.35
CA ILE A 21 -9.85 3.06 4.90
C ILE A 21 -10.74 3.31 6.13
N PRO A 22 -12.03 2.93 6.09
CA PRO A 22 -12.92 3.11 7.23
C PRO A 22 -12.43 2.32 8.44
N LEU A 23 -12.39 2.98 9.60
CA LEU A 23 -12.14 2.32 10.88
C LEU A 23 -13.40 2.36 11.73
N LYS A 24 -13.76 1.23 12.31
CA LYS A 24 -14.82 1.10 13.31
C LYS A 24 -14.19 1.17 14.69
N ASP A 25 -14.80 1.96 15.58
CA ASP A 25 -14.49 1.92 17.01
C ASP A 25 -15.04 0.63 17.59
N ILE A 26 -14.20 -0.13 18.30
CA ILE A 26 -14.58 -1.39 18.94
C ILE A 26 -14.47 -1.32 20.47
N GLY A 27 -14.38 -0.11 21.02
CA GLY A 27 -14.17 0.16 22.43
C GLY A 27 -12.71 0.05 22.86
N ARG A 28 -12.44 0.30 24.14
CA ARG A 28 -11.08 0.22 24.74
C ARG A 28 -10.04 1.09 24.01
N SER A 29 -10.47 2.21 23.44
CA SER A 29 -9.62 3.09 22.63
C SER A 29 -9.01 2.41 21.40
N GLU A 30 -9.63 1.33 20.91
CA GLU A 30 -9.21 0.59 19.72
C GLU A 30 -10.11 0.94 18.53
N ARG A 31 -9.51 1.21 17.38
CA ARG A 31 -10.19 1.38 16.09
C ARG A 31 -9.56 0.47 15.05
N ARG A 32 -10.37 -0.25 14.28
CA ARG A 32 -9.88 -1.16 13.22
C ARG A 32 -10.75 -1.15 11.98
N SER A 33 -10.17 -1.49 10.84
CA SER A 33 -10.94 -1.73 9.62
C SER A 33 -11.68 -3.07 9.71
N ASP A 34 -12.61 -3.29 8.78
CA ASP A 34 -13.04 -4.65 8.46
C ASP A 34 -11.86 -5.46 7.90
N LYS A 35 -11.94 -6.79 7.95
CA LYS A 35 -10.92 -7.67 7.37
C LYS A 35 -10.93 -7.51 5.85
N ILE A 36 -9.78 -7.23 5.27
CA ILE A 36 -9.60 -7.19 3.82
C ILE A 36 -9.14 -8.57 3.36
N LYS A 37 -9.89 -9.20 2.45
CA LYS A 37 -9.52 -10.51 1.90
C LYS A 37 -8.28 -10.36 1.01
N THR A 38 -7.26 -11.17 1.26
CA THR A 38 -6.07 -11.32 0.40
C THR A 38 -5.98 -12.77 -0.10
N THR A 39 -5.27 -12.97 -1.21
CA THR A 39 -4.95 -14.29 -1.77
C THR A 39 -3.64 -14.85 -1.23
N GLY A 40 -2.80 -14.02 -0.61
CA GLY A 40 -1.51 -14.42 -0.04
C GLY A 40 -0.84 -13.28 0.74
N ILE A 41 0.28 -13.60 1.39
CA ILE A 41 1.13 -12.66 2.12
C ILE A 41 2.59 -12.96 1.77
N ILE A 42 3.38 -11.91 1.56
CA ILE A 42 4.82 -12.00 1.33
C ILE A 42 5.50 -11.16 2.42
N PHE A 43 6.45 -11.78 3.13
CA PHE A 43 7.42 -11.04 3.95
C PHE A 43 8.66 -10.81 3.11
N ARG A 44 9.10 -9.56 3.02
CA ARG A 44 10.23 -9.15 2.20
C ARG A 44 11.19 -8.31 3.05
N ASP A 45 12.47 -8.56 2.84
CA ASP A 45 13.57 -7.76 3.37
C ASP A 45 14.38 -7.22 2.17
N THR A 46 14.76 -5.96 2.22
CA THR A 46 15.49 -5.26 1.15
C THR A 46 16.60 -4.42 1.72
N GLY A 47 17.78 -4.46 1.09
CA GLY A 47 18.87 -3.55 1.39
C GLY A 47 18.49 -2.08 1.09
N ALA A 48 19.21 -1.15 1.71
CA ALA A 48 19.02 0.28 1.49
C ALA A 48 19.40 0.73 0.06
N ASP A 49 20.13 -0.11 -0.66
CA ASP A 49 20.53 0.04 -2.07
C ASP A 49 19.54 -0.60 -3.06
N PHE A 50 18.43 -1.18 -2.57
CA PHE A 50 17.43 -1.78 -3.45
C PHE A 50 16.67 -0.69 -4.22
N ASP A 51 16.80 -0.72 -5.54
CA ASP A 51 16.02 0.08 -6.49
C ASP A 51 15.30 -0.87 -7.47
N ALA A 52 14.00 -0.67 -7.63
CA ALA A 52 13.16 -1.45 -8.56
C ALA A 52 13.13 -0.85 -9.98
N GLY A 53 13.63 0.38 -10.17
CA GLY A 53 13.57 1.13 -11.41
C GLY A 53 12.15 1.41 -11.89
N TRP A 54 12.03 1.99 -13.08
CA TRP A 54 10.74 2.19 -13.75
C TRP A 54 10.15 0.86 -14.23
N HIS A 55 8.99 0.49 -13.70
CA HIS A 55 8.31 -0.74 -14.08
C HIS A 55 6.79 -0.66 -13.82
N THR A 56 6.02 -1.51 -14.49
CA THR A 56 4.63 -1.73 -14.13
C THR A 56 4.57 -2.61 -12.88
N ALA A 57 3.84 -2.18 -11.86
CA ALA A 57 3.63 -2.98 -10.66
C ALA A 57 3.06 -4.37 -11.04
N PRO A 58 3.66 -5.48 -10.58
CA PRO A 58 3.34 -6.82 -11.08
C PRO A 58 1.94 -7.32 -10.68
N ALA A 59 1.37 -6.73 -9.63
CA ALA A 59 0.03 -7.05 -9.14
C ALA A 59 -0.51 -5.91 -8.27
N ARG A 60 -1.85 -5.90 -8.12
CA ARG A 60 -2.51 -5.11 -7.09
C ARG A 60 -2.25 -5.73 -5.72
N GLN A 61 -1.57 -4.98 -4.85
CA GLN A 61 -1.14 -5.46 -3.54
C GLN A 61 -1.09 -4.32 -2.53
N PHE A 62 -1.13 -4.67 -1.24
CA PHE A 62 -0.73 -3.75 -0.18
C PHE A 62 0.76 -3.89 0.06
N VAL A 63 1.47 -2.77 0.13
CA VAL A 63 2.83 -2.70 0.64
C VAL A 63 2.75 -2.08 2.02
N ILE A 64 3.15 -2.83 3.04
CA ILE A 64 3.12 -2.40 4.43
C ILE A 64 4.54 -2.43 4.96
N THR A 65 5.14 -1.25 5.16
CA THR A 65 6.48 -1.12 5.71
C THR A 65 6.46 -1.42 7.21
N LEU A 66 7.03 -2.55 7.61
CA LEU A 66 7.09 -2.97 9.02
C LEU A 66 8.24 -2.30 9.78
N ALA A 67 9.34 -2.00 9.08
CA ALA A 67 10.51 -1.30 9.61
C ALA A 67 11.23 -0.56 8.47
N GLY A 68 11.92 0.54 8.79
CA GLY A 68 12.62 1.35 7.80
C GLY A 68 11.68 2.27 7.02
N GLN A 69 12.06 2.61 5.79
CA GLN A 69 11.34 3.54 4.92
C GLN A 69 11.41 3.03 3.47
N ALA A 70 10.40 3.39 2.68
CA ALA A 70 10.37 3.16 1.24
C ALA A 70 9.84 4.43 0.57
N GLU A 71 10.39 4.74 -0.59
CA GLU A 71 9.94 5.83 -1.45
C GLU A 71 9.35 5.24 -2.73
N ILE A 72 8.30 5.88 -3.26
CA ILE A 72 7.63 5.46 -4.49
C ILE A 72 7.43 6.72 -5.32
N GLU A 73 7.86 6.68 -6.57
CA GLU A 73 7.81 7.78 -7.54
C GLU A 73 7.05 7.36 -8.81
N LEU A 74 6.51 8.36 -9.53
CA LEU A 74 5.80 8.24 -10.81
C LEU A 74 6.39 9.13 -11.89
#